data_AF-A0A956SKB3-F1
#
_entry.id   AF-A0A956SKB3-F1
#
_cell.length_a   1.000
_cell.length_b   1.000
_cell.length_c   1.000
_cell.angle_alpha   90.00
_cell.angle_beta   90.00
_cell.angle_gamma   90.00
#
_symmetry.space_group_name_H-M   'P 1'
#
loop_
_entity.id
_entity.type
_entity.pdbx_description
1 polymer ?
#
loop_
_entity_poly.entity_id
_entity_poly.type
_entity_poly.pdbx_seq_one_letter_code
_entity_poly.pdbx_strand_id
1 'polypeptide(L)' 'MTEYLSVSQLTKYLKLKFDRDPYLERVYLTGEVSNFRRRPTHQYFSLKDEKAVIQ' A
#
# COMPACT_ATOMS: atom_id res chain seq x y z
N MET A 1 -24.47 9.45 17.13
CA MET A 1 -23.37 8.49 17.37
C MET A 1 -22.70 8.27 16.04
N THR A 2 -21.41 8.55 15.92
CA THR A 2 -20.66 8.24 14.70
C THR A 2 -20.48 6.73 14.66
N GLU A 3 -21.20 6.05 13.76
CA GLU A 3 -21.02 4.63 13.51
C GLU A 3 -19.60 4.42 12.96
N TYR A 4 -18.77 3.71 13.73
CA TYR A 4 -17.43 3.36 13.30
C TYR A 4 -17.50 2.39 12.13
N LEU A 5 -16.66 2.62 11.12
CA LEU A 5 -16.47 1.65 10.04
C LEU A 5 -15.69 0.45 10.58
N SER A 6 -16.15 -0.76 10.26
CA SER A 6 -15.32 -1.95 10.40
C SER A 6 -14.12 -1.88 9.46
N VAL A 7 -13.05 -2.60 9.82
CA VAL A 7 -11.86 -2.75 8.98
C VAL A 7 -12.25 -3.19 7.56
N SER A 8 -13.13 -4.19 7.45
CA SER A 8 -13.60 -4.70 6.16
C SER A 8 -14.33 -3.65 5.32
N GLN A 9 -15.14 -2.79 5.95
CA GLN A 9 -15.82 -1.69 5.25
C GLN A 9 -14.82 -0.67 4.70
N LEU A 10 -13.84 -0.27 5.51
CA LEU A 10 -12.80 0.66 5.09
C LEU A 10 -11.93 0.07 3.98
N THR A 11 -11.47 -1.18 4.12
CA THR A 11 -10.66 -1.87 3.11
C THR A 11 -11.42 -2.01 1.79
N LYS A 12 -12.71 -2.35 1.83
CA LYS A 12 -13.55 -2.45 0.62
C LYS A 12 -13.71 -1.09 -0.06
N TYR A 13 -13.91 -0.03 0.72
CA TYR A 13 -14.02 1.33 0.18
C TYR A 13 -12.73 1.79 -0.49
N LEU A 14 -11.58 1.60 0.17
CA LEU A 14 -10.28 1.95 -0.41
C LEU A 14 -10.03 1.17 -1.70
N LYS A 15 -10.25 -0.15 -1.70
CA LYS A 15 -10.11 -0.96 -2.92
C LYS A 15 -10.92 -0.40 -4.09
N LEU A 16 -12.19 -0.04 -3.86
CA LEU A 16 -13.03 0.55 -4.90
C LEU A 16 -12.48 1.88 -5.44
N LYS A 17 -11.82 2.68 -4.60
CA LYS A 17 -11.16 3.93 -5.01
C LYS A 17 -9.96 3.64 -5.90
N PHE A 18 -9.10 2.69 -5.52
CA PHE A 18 -7.96 2.27 -6.34
C PHE A 18 -8.41 1.68 -7.69
N ASP A 19 -9.39 0.77 -7.68
CA ASP A 19 -9.87 0.09 -8.89
C ASP A 19 -10.49 1.04 -9.92
N ARG A 20 -11.00 2.20 -9.47
CA ARG A 20 -11.65 3.20 -10.34
C ARG A 20 -10.74 4.37 -10.70
N ASP A 21 -9.54 4.45 -10.14
CA ASP A 21 -8.61 5.52 -10.44
C ASP A 21 -7.69 5.09 -11.59
N PRO A 22 -7.86 5.65 -12.81
CA PRO A 22 -7.06 5.25 -13.97
C PRO A 22 -5.56 5.52 -13.80
N TYR A 23 -5.17 6.41 -12.89
CA TYR A 23 -3.76 6.71 -12.62
C TYR A 23 -3.09 5.67 -11.70
N LEU A 24 -3.88 4.82 -11.02
CA LEU A 24 -3.37 3.83 -10.07
C LEU A 24 -3.34 2.41 -10.65
N GLU A 25 -3.69 2.23 -11.92
CA GLU A 25 -3.61 0.93 -12.61
C GLU A 25 -2.16 0.44 -12.74
N ARG A 26 -1.23 1.35 -13.08
CA ARG A 26 0.21 1.07 -13.14
C ARG A 26 1.01 2.29 -12.74
N VAL A 27 1.73 2.19 -11.64
CA VAL A 27 2.59 3.25 -11.12
C VAL A 27 4.04 2.79 -11.04
N TYR A 28 4.96 3.74 -11.19
CA TYR A 28 6.39 3.53 -11.00
C TYR A 28 6.85 4.41 -9.85
N LEU A 29 7.57 3.83 -8.91
CA LEU A 29 8.05 4.52 -7.71
C LEU A 29 9.58 4.38 -7.63
N THR A 30 10.21 5.42 -7.10
CA THR A 30 11.63 5.44 -6.79
C THR A 30 11.79 5.75 -5.30
N GLY A 31 12.65 5.04 -4.61
CA GLY A 31 12.89 5.25 -3.18
C GLY A 31 13.97 4.33 -2.65
N GLU A 32 14.27 4.46 -1.36
CA GLU A 32 15.21 3.58 -0.67
C GLU A 32 14.49 2.30 -0.21
N VAL A 33 15.10 1.15 -0.48
CA VAL A 33 14.63 -0.13 0.05
C VAL A 33 15.10 -0.29 1.50
N SER A 34 14.18 -0.58 2.40
CA SER A 34 14.44 -0.83 3.82
C SER A 34 13.77 -2.12 4.29
N ASN A 35 14.18 -2.63 5.45
CA ASN A 35 13.66 -3.85 6.06
C ASN A 35 13.65 -5.09 5.13
N PHE A 36 14.55 -5.13 4.15
CA PHE A 36 14.68 -6.27 3.26
C PHE A 36 15.38 -7.44 3.97
N ARG A 37 14.76 -8.62 3.92
CA ARG A 37 15.41 -9.86 4.33
C ARG A 37 15.13 -10.95 3.31
N ARG A 38 16.20 -11.55 2.78
CA ARG A 38 16.09 -12.61 1.77
C ARG A 38 15.21 -13.77 2.26
N ARG A 39 14.24 -14.14 1.44
CA ARG A 39 13.35 -15.30 1.58
C ARG A 39 13.42 -16.18 0.32
N PRO A 40 13.09 -17.48 0.42
CA PRO A 40 13.14 -18.39 -0.72
C PRO A 40 12.11 -18.07 -1.82
N THR A 41 10.92 -17.59 -1.46
CA THR A 41 9.79 -17.44 -2.39
C THR A 41 9.46 -15.99 -2.72
N HIS A 42 9.11 -15.19 -1.71
CA HIS A 42 8.64 -13.82 -1.89
C HIS A 42 9.47 -12.88 -1.04
N GLN A 43 9.96 -11.81 -1.66
CA GLN A 43 10.72 -10.79 -0.96
C GLN A 43 9.79 -9.72 -0.45
N TYR A 44 9.78 -9.53 0.86
CA TYR A 44 9.10 -8.41 1.51
C TYR A 44 10.14 -7.37 1.88
N PHE A 45 9.82 -6.12 1.59
CA PHE A 45 10.62 -4.95 1.92
C PHE A 45 9.70 -3.75 2.02
N SER A 46 10.19 -2.67 2.62
CA SER A 46 9.49 -1.39 2.65
C SER A 46 10.21 -0.41 1.72
N LEU A 47 9.46 0.34 0.92
CA LEU A 47 9.99 1.41 0.09
C LEU A 47 9.76 2.75 0.80
N LYS A 48 10.81 3.56 0.96
CA LYS A 48 10.71 4.84 1.67
C LYS A 48 11.30 6.00 0.86
N ASP A 49 10.79 7.19 1.14
CA ASP A 49 11.41 8.47 0.81
C ASP A 49 11.62 9.29 2.10
N GLU A 50 11.91 10.59 1.99
CA GLU A 50 12.14 11.46 3.14
C GLU A 50 10.91 11.65 4.04
N LYS A 51 9.70 11.41 3.54
CA LYS A 51 8.43 11.78 4.19
C LYS A 51 7.52 10.59 4.47
N ALA A 52 7.68 9.49 3.75
CA ALA A 52 6.73 8.38 3.76
C ALA A 52 7.40 7.01 3.60
N VAL A 53 6.65 5.97 4.00
CA VAL A 53 7.01 4.56 3.86
C VAL A 53 5.81 3.80 3.33
N ILE A 54 6.04 2.94 2.34
CA ILE A 54 5.07 1.97 1.81
C ILE A 54 5.54 0.57 2.19
N GLN A 55 4.61 -0.28 2.65
CA GLN A 55 4.82 -1.65 3.10
C GLN A 55 3.89 -2.62 2.37
#